data_AF-A0A140E7K5-F1
#
_entry.id   AF-A0A140E7K5-F1
#
_cell.length_a   1.000
_cell.length_b   1.000
_cell.length_c   1.000
_cell.angle_alpha   90.00
_cell.angle_beta   90.00
_cell.angle_gamma   90.00
#
_symmetry.space_group_name_H-M   'P 1'
#
loop_
_entity.id
_entity.type
_entity.pdbx_description
1 polymer ?
#
loop_
_entity_poly.entity_id
_entity_poly.type
_entity_poly.pdbx_seq_one_letter_code
_entity_poly.pdbx_strand_id
1 'polypeptide(L)'
;MSTLDEDLARLNFEYLMLARECARSNPAETAWRFGIDRGGIDRLASMTQQQLREHAESSRAVIHLLPVYAPSNLPTVAYVDLLQPCITGTADETHAL
;
A
#
# COMPACT_ATOMS: atom_id res chain seq x y z
N MET A 1 -15.50 -9.30 -19.34
CA MET A 1 -15.30 -9.19 -17.89
C MET A 1 -16.32 -8.19 -17.36
N SER A 2 -16.71 -8.28 -16.09
CA SER A 2 -17.56 -7.21 -15.51
C SER A 2 -16.71 -5.96 -15.27
N THR A 3 -17.33 -4.77 -15.27
CA THR A 3 -16.62 -3.52 -14.94
C THR A 3 -15.92 -3.59 -13.58
N LEU A 4 -16.52 -4.31 -12.63
CA LEU A 4 -15.94 -4.56 -11.31
C LEU A 4 -14.65 -5.41 -11.39
N ASP A 5 -14.61 -6.45 -12.22
CA ASP A 5 -13.42 -7.27 -12.37
C ASP A 5 -12.26 -6.46 -12.96
N GLU A 6 -12.54 -5.56 -13.91
CA GLU A 6 -11.54 -4.67 -14.52
C GLU A 6 -11.01 -3.64 -13.50
N ASP A 7 -11.92 -3.03 -12.72
CA ASP A 7 -11.53 -2.10 -11.66
C ASP A 7 -10.72 -2.79 -10.55
N LEU A 8 -11.10 -4.02 -10.15
CA LEU A 8 -10.36 -4.82 -9.18
C LEU A 8 -8.97 -5.21 -9.72
N ALA A 9 -8.88 -5.62 -10.99
CA ALA A 9 -7.60 -5.95 -11.61
C ALA A 9 -6.66 -4.73 -11.67
N ARG A 10 -7.18 -3.55 -12.03
CA ARG A 10 -6.39 -2.30 -11.99
C ARG A 10 -5.91 -1.99 -10.58
N LEU A 11 -6.82 -2.00 -9.61
CA LEU A 11 -6.51 -1.68 -8.21
C LEU A 11 -5.46 -2.65 -7.62
N ASN A 12 -5.63 -3.95 -7.87
CA ASN A 12 -4.69 -4.97 -7.40
C ASN A 12 -3.31 -4.77 -8.02
N PHE A 13 -3.24 -4.46 -9.32
CA PHE A 13 -1.98 -4.25 -10.02
C PHE A 13 -1.23 -3.03 -9.47
N GLU A 14 -1.92 -1.92 -9.29
CA GLU A 14 -1.35 -0.70 -8.73
C GLU A 14 -0.84 -0.90 -7.30
N TYR A 15 -1.62 -1.60 -6.47
CA TYR A 15 -1.22 -1.96 -5.11
C TYR A 15 0.05 -2.82 -5.09
N LEU A 16 0.09 -3.88 -5.91
CA LEU A 16 1.24 -4.78 -5.99
C LEU A 16 2.49 -4.08 -6.53
N MET A 17 2.33 -3.17 -7.49
CA MET A 17 3.42 -2.34 -8.01
C MET A 17 4.00 -1.44 -6.91
N LEU A 18 3.15 -0.75 -6.15
CA LEU A 18 3.58 0.08 -5.03
C LEU A 18 4.31 -0.76 -3.96
N ALA A 19 3.71 -1.88 -3.56
CA ALA A 19 4.27 -2.77 -2.56
C ALA A 19 5.64 -3.32 -2.99
N ARG A 20 5.84 -3.62 -4.28
CA ARG A 20 7.14 -4.07 -4.82
C ARG A 20 8.22 -2.98 -4.73
N GLU A 21 7.89 -1.75 -5.10
CA GLU A 21 8.87 -0.66 -5.05
C GLU A 21 9.24 -0.31 -3.60
N CYS A 22 8.28 -0.39 -2.68
CA CYS A 22 8.57 -0.34 -1.24
C CYS A 22 9.45 -1.52 -0.81
N ALA A 23 9.16 -2.75 -1.24
CA ALA A 23 9.95 -3.93 -0.88
C ALA A 23 11.43 -3.81 -1.29
N ARG A 24 11.70 -3.14 -2.42
CA ARG A 24 13.07 -2.92 -2.93
C ARG A 24 13.81 -1.80 -2.21
N SER A 25 13.10 -0.75 -1.80
CA SER A 25 13.69 0.46 -1.22
C SER A 25 13.76 0.41 0.32
N ASN A 26 12.72 -0.10 0.97
CA ASN A 26 12.59 -0.18 2.42
C ASN A 26 11.77 -1.43 2.86
N PRO A 27 12.42 -2.59 3.00
CA PRO A 27 11.77 -3.83 3.45
C PRO A 27 11.05 -3.71 4.80
N ALA A 28 11.61 -2.95 5.74
CA ALA A 28 11.05 -2.81 7.09
C ALA A 28 9.73 -2.03 7.08
N GLU A 29 9.70 -0.90 6.37
CA GLU A 29 8.47 -0.13 6.16
C GLU A 29 7.45 -0.92 5.34
N THR A 30 7.90 -1.76 4.40
CA THR A 30 7.01 -2.62 3.62
C THR A 30 6.30 -3.63 4.52
N ALA A 31 7.03 -4.30 5.42
CA ALA A 31 6.44 -5.21 6.38
C ALA A 31 5.38 -4.51 7.24
N TRP A 32 5.67 -3.28 7.68
CA TRP A 32 4.76 -2.51 8.53
C TRP A 32 3.53 -1.97 7.78
N ARG A 33 3.69 -1.44 6.56
CA ARG A 33 2.57 -0.85 5.78
C ARG A 33 1.69 -1.87 5.10
N PHE A 34 2.28 -2.96 4.60
CA PHE A 34 1.59 -3.94 3.76
C PHE A 34 1.33 -5.27 4.48
N GLY A 35 1.87 -5.48 5.69
CA GLY A 35 1.66 -6.70 6.45
C GLY A 35 2.32 -7.94 5.82
N ILE A 36 3.37 -7.75 5.02
CA ILE A 36 4.05 -8.81 4.27
C ILE A 36 5.25 -9.31 5.09
N ASP A 37 5.36 -10.62 5.25
CA ASP A 37 6.49 -11.25 5.91
C ASP A 37 7.77 -11.17 5.07
N ARG A 38 8.92 -11.50 5.67
CA ARG A 38 10.21 -11.40 4.98
C ARG A 38 10.27 -12.24 3.70
N GLY A 39 9.75 -13.46 3.72
CA GLY A 39 9.71 -14.32 2.54
C GLY A 39 8.79 -13.78 1.44
N GLY A 40 7.68 -13.15 1.82
CA GLY A 40 6.79 -12.42 0.91
C GLY A 40 7.46 -11.19 0.31
N ILE A 41 8.23 -10.43 1.09
CA ILE A 41 8.98 -9.25 0.63
C ILE A 41 10.02 -9.64 -0.42
N ASP A 42 10.84 -10.67 -0.16
CA ASP A 42 11.87 -11.12 -1.09
C ASP A 42 11.27 -11.62 -2.42
N ARG A 43 10.14 -12.34 -2.33
CA ARG A 43 9.38 -12.77 -3.51
C ARG A 43 8.79 -11.59 -4.27
N LEU A 44 8.15 -10.66 -3.58
CA LEU A 44 7.52 -9.50 -4.21
C LEU A 44 8.57 -8.63 -4.91
N ALA A 45 9.70 -8.35 -4.25
CA ALA A 45 10.80 -7.56 -4.80
C ALA A 45 11.38 -8.15 -6.10
N SER A 46 11.35 -9.47 -6.25
CA SER A 46 11.87 -10.19 -7.42
C SER A 46 10.85 -10.40 -8.54
N MET A 47 9.56 -10.15 -8.29
CA MET A 47 8.51 -10.31 -9.31
C MET A 47 8.66 -9.31 -10.47
N THR A 48 8.46 -9.83 -11.67
CA THR A 48 8.32 -9.02 -12.89
C THR A 48 6.96 -8.33 -12.94
N GLN A 49 6.83 -7.29 -13.76
CA GLN A 49 5.53 -6.63 -13.97
C GLN A 49 4.47 -7.59 -14.53
N GLN A 50 4.87 -8.54 -15.38
CA GLN A 50 3.95 -9.54 -15.92
C GLN A 50 3.39 -10.44 -14.81
N GLN A 51 4.27 -10.94 -13.92
CA GLN A 51 3.82 -11.75 -12.78
C GLN A 51 2.87 -10.96 -11.87
N LEU A 52 3.13 -9.66 -11.63
CA LEU A 52 2.21 -8.83 -10.86
C LEU A 52 0.85 -8.66 -11.54
N ARG A 53 0.82 -8.58 -12.88
CA ARG A 53 -0.42 -8.49 -13.66
C ARG A 53 -1.23 -9.78 -13.55
N GLU A 54 -0.57 -10.92 -13.69
CA GLU A 54 -1.19 -12.24 -13.50
C GLU A 54 -1.78 -12.39 -12.08
N HIS A 55 -1.07 -11.91 -11.05
CA HIS A 55 -1.58 -11.90 -9.67
C HIS A 55 -2.72 -10.90 -9.44
N ALA A 56 -2.78 -9.82 -10.24
CA ALA A 56 -3.80 -8.80 -10.12
C ALA A 56 -5.13 -9.22 -10.75
N GLU A 57 -5.10 -10.09 -11.76
CA GLU A 57 -6.25 -10.70 -12.43
C GLU A 57 -6.99 -11.67 -11.50
N SER A 58 -7.63 -11.11 -10.48
CA SER A 58 -8.40 -11.80 -9.46
C SER A 58 -9.71 -11.03 -9.25
N SER A 59 -10.84 -11.74 -9.18
CA SER A 59 -12.14 -11.16 -8.81
C SER A 59 -12.25 -10.82 -7.31
N ARG A 60 -11.11 -10.66 -6.62
CA ARG A 60 -11.01 -10.28 -5.20
C ARG A 60 -9.93 -9.24 -5.03
N ALA A 61 -10.16 -8.30 -4.12
CA ALA A 61 -9.13 -7.36 -3.70
C ALA A 61 -7.98 -8.09 -2.99
N VAL A 62 -6.75 -7.84 -3.43
CA VAL A 62 -5.49 -8.36 -2.84
C VAL A 62 -5.00 -7.45 -1.70
N ILE A 63 -5.60 -6.28 -1.55
CA ILE A 63 -5.26 -5.29 -0.53
C ILE A 63 -5.63 -5.83 0.86
N HIS A 64 -4.63 -5.96 1.73
CA HIS A 64 -4.83 -6.17 3.15
C HIS A 64 -4.81 -4.83 3.88
N LEU A 65 -5.99 -4.37 4.31
CA LEU A 65 -6.09 -3.27 5.26
C LEU A 65 -5.70 -3.82 6.62
N LEU A 66 -4.51 -3.43 7.11
CA LEU A 66 -4.07 -3.81 8.44
C LEU A 66 -5.09 -3.28 9.46
N PRO A 67 -5.56 -4.14 10.39
CA PRO A 67 -6.45 -3.68 11.43
C PRO A 67 -5.72 -2.60 12.24
N VAL A 68 -6.35 -1.43 12.36
CA VAL A 68 -5.88 -0.32 13.19
C VAL A 68 -5.99 -0.79 14.64
N TYR A 69 -4.92 -1.41 15.16
CA TYR A 69 -4.86 -1.81 16.55
C TYR A 69 -4.49 -0.58 17.37
N ALA A 70 -5.51 0.15 17.83
CA ALA A 70 -5.29 1.24 18.77
C ALA A 70 -4.63 0.66 20.03
N PRO A 71 -3.42 1.11 20.40
CA PRO A 71 -2.81 0.75 21.67
C PRO A 71 -3.80 1.08 22.79
N SER A 72 -3.99 0.18 23.77
CA SER A 72 -4.97 0.38 24.85
C SER A 72 -4.71 1.63 25.70
N ASN A 73 -3.54 2.24 25.56
CA ASN A 73 -3.13 3.50 26.19
C ASN A 73 -3.34 4.76 25.32
N LEU A 74 -3.87 4.63 24.10
CA LEU A 74 -4.12 5.75 23.19
C LEU A 74 -5.58 5.76 22.72
N PRO A 75 -6.26 6.91 22.75
CA PRO A 75 -7.54 7.06 22.08
C PRO A 75 -7.41 6.70 20.60
N THR A 76 -8.38 5.95 20.05
CA THR A 76 -8.38 5.51 18.64
C THR A 76 -8.17 6.68 17.68
N VAL A 77 -8.74 7.86 17.98
CA VAL A 77 -8.56 9.07 17.15
C VAL A 77 -7.09 9.51 17.08
N ALA A 78 -6.38 9.54 18.22
CA ALA A 78 -4.98 9.95 18.26
C ALA A 78 -4.06 8.92 17.56
N TYR A 79 -4.41 7.63 17.63
CA TYR A 79 -3.68 6.60 16.90
C TYR A 79 -3.94 6.68 15.38
N VAL A 80 -5.16 6.96 14.96
CA VAL A 80 -5.51 7.19 13.54
C VAL A 80 -4.78 8.41 13.00
N ASP A 81 -4.70 9.52 13.75
CA ASP A 81 -3.98 10.73 13.34
C ASP A 81 -2.48 10.46 13.10
N LEU A 82 -1.85 9.58 13.89
CA LEU A 82 -0.46 9.16 13.69
C LEU A 82 -0.26 8.29 12.44
N LEU A 83 -1.31 7.60 12.00
CA LEU A 83 -1.31 6.76 10.80
C LEU A 83 -1.77 7.50 9.55
N GLN A 84 -2.32 8.70 9.69
CA GLN A 84 -2.71 9.49 8.54
C GLN A 84 -1.47 9.77 7.70
N PRO A 85 -1.52 9.50 6.39
CA PRO A 85 -0.44 9.91 5.51
C PRO A 85 -0.28 11.43 5.65
N CYS A 86 0.94 11.88 5.94
CA CYS A 86 1.28 13.30 5.91
C CYS A 86 1.10 13.81 4.47
N ILE A 87 -0.11 14.19 4.11
CA ILE A 87 -0.35 15.03 2.94
C ILE A 87 0.10 16.42 3.37
N THR A 88 1.40 16.68 3.28
CA THR A 88 1.90 18.04 3.41
C THR A 88 1.24 18.82 2.28
N GLY A 89 0.23 19.63 2.64
CA GLY A 89 -0.39 20.56 1.71
C GLY A 89 0.71 21.32 0.98
N THR A 90 0.62 21.28 -0.35
CA THR A 90 1.42 22.02 -1.32
C THR A 90 2.41 23.03 -0.73
N ALA A 91 3.70 22.70 -0.81
CA ALA A 91 4.75 23.71 -0.85
C ALA A 91 4.59 24.52 -2.15
N ASP A 92 3.66 25.48 -2.18
CA ASP A 92 3.66 26.60 -3.14
C ASP A 92 2.52 27.61 -2.84
N GLU A 93 2.71 28.45 -1.83
CA GLU A 93 2.02 29.76 -1.76
C GLU A 93 2.94 30.78 -1.11
N THR A 94 4.13 31.00 -1.66
CA THR A 94 4.88 32.24 -1.36
C THR A 94 5.93 32.45 -2.43
N HIS A 95 5.58 33.12 -3.53
CA HIS A 95 6.46 34.06 -4.23
C HIS A 95 5.66 34.74 -5.36
N ALA A 96 4.82 35.70 -4.98
CA ALA A 96 4.36 36.74 -5.89
C ALA A 96 4.04 38.01 -5.07
N LEU A 97 5.08 38.79 -4.80
CA LEU A 97 5.01 40.24 -4.58
C LEU A 97 6.24 40.88 -5.24
#